data_AF-A0A0S2JEU1-F1
#
_entry.id   AF-A0A0S2JEU1-F1
#
_cell.length_a   1.000
_cell.length_b   1.000
_cell.length_c   1.000
_cell.angle_alpha   90.00
_cell.angle_beta   90.00
_cell.angle_gamma   90.00
#
_symmetry.space_group_name_H-M   'P 1'
#
loop_
_entity.id
_entity.type
_entity.pdbx_description
1 polymer ?
#
loop_
_entity_poly.entity_id
_entity_poly.type
_entity_poly.pdbx_seq_one_letter_code
_entity_poly.pdbx_strand_id
1 'polypeptide(L)'
;MENIIHCPKCNEKIDVSDAMSQQMEQQLNDKYQQQLKKQDEAIAAKKNKMDEAARQLALDKKSFQQDIDLKVAQQLKADKVALTKQLKSQFEQDNQLAISALQDDLTEKSKKLKLIQKIEIENERLKREKDEAVHEANLAAEKAMSVQLKIERTKINEQVHTEHELKLKEHQSLINSLKEQIDITKRKAEQGSMQLQGEVQELAIEEWLEAQYPFDQIEEIKKGAQGADCLQHVVNSLGTECGTIYYESKRTKSFQPSWIEKFKQDIRDKNASVGVLVTAVMPKDMKHMGQVNGVWICTFEEFKGLSLVLRESLIKLSKAIAVQENRGDKMVMMYNYLTSNDFSSRVEAIVEGFTELQTDLNKEKLAMARLWKKREKNIEKVLLNTTEMFGSVKGIAGSSVADIGLLELAED
;
A
#
# COMPACT_ATOMS: atom_id res chain seq x y z
N MET A 1 -197.61 -32.90 -49.70
CA MET A 1 -198.87 -33.54 -49.24
C MET A 1 -199.13 -33.02 -47.85
N GLU A 2 -200.14 -32.15 -47.73
CA GLU A 2 -200.60 -31.62 -46.44
C GLU A 2 -201.07 -32.79 -45.57
N ASN A 3 -200.47 -32.95 -44.39
CA ASN A 3 -200.79 -34.02 -43.46
C ASN A 3 -200.98 -33.41 -42.07
N ILE A 4 -202.20 -32.95 -41.81
CA ILE A 4 -202.59 -32.16 -40.64
C ILE A 4 -203.26 -33.10 -39.63
N ILE A 5 -202.78 -33.09 -38.38
CA ILE A 5 -203.32 -33.91 -37.28
C ILE A 5 -203.82 -33.00 -36.15
N HIS A 6 -204.97 -33.36 -35.56
CA HIS A 6 -205.65 -32.60 -34.51
C HIS A 6 -205.27 -33.06 -33.09
N CYS A 7 -205.00 -32.10 -32.20
CA CYS A 7 -204.58 -32.34 -30.81
C CYS A 7 -205.77 -32.40 -29.84
N PRO A 8 -205.86 -33.41 -28.95
CA PRO A 8 -206.95 -33.60 -27.99
C PRO A 8 -206.92 -32.64 -26.78
N LYS A 9 -206.10 -31.58 -26.79
CA LYS A 9 -206.02 -30.58 -25.71
C LYS A 9 -206.42 -29.16 -26.09
N CYS A 10 -206.51 -28.79 -27.38
CA CYS A 10 -206.83 -27.41 -27.78
C CYS A 10 -207.25 -27.17 -29.25
N ASN A 11 -207.44 -28.20 -30.08
CA ASN A 11 -208.09 -28.10 -31.40
C ASN A 11 -207.48 -27.19 -32.50
N GLU A 12 -206.17 -26.91 -32.50
CA GLU A 12 -205.51 -26.14 -33.58
C GLU A 12 -204.62 -27.03 -34.49
N LYS A 13 -204.48 -26.65 -35.78
CA LYS A 13 -203.84 -27.43 -36.87
C LYS A 13 -202.33 -27.20 -36.96
N ILE A 14 -201.54 -28.26 -37.17
CA ILE A 14 -200.07 -28.23 -37.30
C ILE A 14 -199.63 -28.64 -38.72
N ASP A 15 -198.65 -27.93 -39.29
CA ASP A 15 -197.96 -28.19 -40.57
C ASP A 15 -196.43 -28.41 -40.35
N VAL A 16 -195.81 -29.28 -41.14
CA VAL A 16 -194.65 -30.13 -40.81
C VAL A 16 -193.31 -29.66 -41.43
N SER A 17 -193.22 -28.48 -42.06
CA SER A 17 -192.04 -28.11 -42.87
C SER A 17 -191.06 -27.05 -42.33
N ASP A 18 -191.28 -26.39 -41.17
CA ASP A 18 -190.53 -25.16 -40.81
C ASP A 18 -189.69 -25.15 -39.49
N ALA A 19 -189.69 -26.21 -38.65
CA ALA A 19 -188.90 -26.24 -37.39
C ALA A 19 -187.74 -27.26 -37.36
N MET A 20 -187.48 -27.97 -38.47
CA MET A 20 -186.25 -28.76 -38.65
C MET A 20 -184.99 -27.84 -38.74
N SER A 21 -185.17 -26.57 -39.14
CA SER A 21 -184.10 -25.56 -39.22
C SER A 21 -183.61 -25.07 -37.85
N GLN A 22 -184.51 -24.93 -36.87
CA GLN A 22 -184.15 -24.55 -35.50
C GLN A 22 -183.37 -25.64 -34.75
N GLN A 23 -183.70 -26.92 -34.98
CA GLN A 23 -182.89 -28.02 -34.41
C GLN A 23 -181.48 -28.10 -35.01
N MET A 24 -181.31 -27.73 -36.28
CA MET A 24 -180.01 -27.75 -36.96
C MET A 24 -179.12 -26.56 -36.54
N GLU A 25 -179.69 -25.36 -36.36
CA GLU A 25 -178.97 -24.20 -35.81
C GLU A 25 -178.53 -24.40 -34.35
N GLN A 26 -179.38 -24.97 -33.50
CA GLN A 26 -179.03 -25.26 -32.10
C GLN A 26 -177.89 -26.30 -32.02
N GLN A 27 -177.93 -27.35 -32.85
CA GLN A 27 -176.85 -28.33 -32.91
C GLN A 27 -175.54 -27.78 -33.51
N LEU A 28 -175.62 -26.83 -34.46
CA LEU A 28 -174.43 -26.18 -35.02
C LEU A 28 -173.78 -25.25 -33.99
N ASN A 29 -174.57 -24.49 -33.24
CA ASN A 29 -174.09 -23.55 -32.23
C ASN A 29 -173.49 -24.29 -31.03
N ASP A 30 -174.10 -25.40 -30.58
CA ASP A 30 -173.53 -26.26 -29.54
C ASP A 30 -172.22 -26.94 -29.99
N LYS A 31 -172.13 -27.40 -31.25
CA LYS A 31 -170.89 -27.94 -31.81
C LYS A 31 -169.79 -26.87 -31.88
N TYR A 32 -170.13 -25.63 -32.25
CA TYR A 32 -169.18 -24.52 -32.34
C TYR A 32 -168.71 -24.07 -30.95
N GLN A 33 -169.60 -23.98 -29.96
CA GLN A 33 -169.24 -23.71 -28.56
C GLN A 33 -168.39 -24.84 -27.95
N GLN A 34 -168.67 -26.11 -28.28
CA GLN A 34 -167.81 -27.22 -27.86
C GLN A 34 -166.44 -27.20 -28.54
N GLN A 35 -166.35 -26.79 -29.82
CA GLN A 35 -165.07 -26.63 -30.52
C GLN A 35 -164.25 -25.47 -29.94
N LEU A 36 -164.88 -24.33 -29.64
CA LEU A 36 -164.24 -23.19 -28.97
C LEU A 36 -163.72 -23.58 -27.58
N LYS A 37 -164.55 -24.25 -26.76
CA LYS A 37 -164.09 -24.77 -25.46
C LYS A 37 -162.92 -25.75 -25.60
N LYS A 38 -162.97 -26.69 -26.54
CA LYS A 38 -161.86 -27.62 -26.78
C LYS A 38 -160.59 -26.92 -27.27
N GLN A 39 -160.71 -25.87 -28.09
CA GLN A 39 -159.57 -25.07 -28.52
C GLN A 39 -158.99 -24.23 -27.37
N ASP A 40 -159.83 -23.58 -26.57
CA ASP A 40 -159.40 -22.81 -25.40
C ASP A 40 -158.75 -23.71 -24.34
N GLU A 41 -159.31 -24.90 -24.09
CA GLU A 41 -158.71 -25.91 -23.23
C GLU A 41 -157.38 -26.43 -23.79
N ALA A 42 -157.27 -26.63 -25.11
CA ALA A 42 -156.02 -27.05 -25.76
C ALA A 42 -154.94 -25.96 -25.75
N ILE A 43 -155.33 -24.69 -25.92
CA ILE A 43 -154.43 -23.53 -25.84
C ILE A 43 -153.98 -23.32 -24.39
N ALA A 44 -154.88 -23.39 -23.42
CA ALA A 44 -154.57 -23.32 -22.00
C ALA A 44 -153.64 -24.47 -21.57
N ALA A 45 -153.90 -25.71 -22.04
CA ALA A 45 -153.03 -26.86 -21.77
C ALA A 45 -151.64 -26.71 -22.41
N LYS A 46 -151.54 -26.17 -23.64
CA LYS A 46 -150.25 -25.87 -24.27
C LYS A 46 -149.49 -24.78 -23.53
N LYS A 47 -150.18 -23.72 -23.10
CA LYS A 47 -149.56 -22.60 -22.38
C LYS A 47 -149.05 -23.05 -21.01
N ASN A 48 -149.84 -23.83 -20.28
CA ASN A 48 -149.41 -24.44 -19.00
C ASN A 48 -148.22 -25.39 -19.19
N LYS A 49 -148.21 -26.23 -20.24
CA LYS A 49 -147.04 -27.07 -20.57
C LYS A 49 -145.80 -26.25 -20.95
N MET A 50 -145.97 -25.13 -21.64
CA MET A 50 -144.86 -24.23 -21.98
C MET A 50 -144.31 -23.52 -20.74
N ASP A 51 -145.18 -23.08 -19.83
CA ASP A 51 -144.79 -22.43 -18.58
C ASP A 51 -144.12 -23.43 -17.62
N GLU A 52 -144.58 -24.68 -17.56
CA GLU A 52 -143.90 -25.77 -16.85
C GLU A 52 -142.53 -26.09 -17.46
N ALA A 53 -142.43 -26.21 -18.79
CA ALA A 53 -141.16 -26.42 -19.46
C ALA A 53 -140.18 -25.26 -19.26
N ALA A 54 -140.66 -24.00 -19.30
CA ALA A 54 -139.85 -22.82 -19.04
C ALA A 54 -139.37 -22.76 -17.58
N ARG A 55 -140.22 -23.15 -16.62
CA ARG A 55 -139.83 -23.28 -15.20
C ARG A 55 -138.80 -24.38 -15.00
N GLN A 56 -138.98 -25.54 -15.63
CA GLN A 56 -138.04 -26.66 -15.53
C GLN A 56 -136.67 -26.27 -16.10
N LEU A 57 -136.64 -25.63 -17.27
CA LEU A 57 -135.41 -25.20 -17.92
C LEU A 57 -134.71 -24.08 -17.14
N ALA A 58 -135.45 -23.21 -16.46
CA ALA A 58 -134.90 -22.20 -15.54
C ALA A 58 -134.31 -22.84 -14.27
N LEU A 59 -134.95 -23.87 -13.72
CA LEU A 59 -134.43 -24.66 -12.60
C LEU A 59 -133.16 -25.42 -12.99
N ASP A 60 -133.17 -26.09 -14.14
CA ASP A 60 -132.03 -26.84 -14.66
C ASP A 60 -130.84 -25.92 -15.01
N LYS A 61 -131.11 -24.73 -15.55
CA LYS A 61 -130.05 -23.73 -15.78
C LYS A 61 -129.44 -23.24 -14.48
N LYS A 62 -130.24 -23.11 -13.42
CA LYS A 62 -129.78 -22.68 -12.10
C LYS A 62 -128.97 -23.78 -11.39
N SER A 63 -129.40 -25.04 -11.47
CA SER A 63 -128.64 -26.18 -10.93
C SER A 63 -127.34 -26.41 -11.69
N PHE A 64 -127.36 -26.32 -13.03
CA PHE A 64 -126.16 -26.46 -13.85
C PHE A 64 -125.14 -25.34 -13.60
N GLN A 65 -125.61 -24.09 -13.42
CA GLN A 65 -124.73 -22.98 -13.04
C GLN A 65 -124.10 -23.20 -11.65
N GLN A 66 -124.88 -23.70 -10.68
CA GLN A 66 -124.37 -24.05 -9.35
C GLN A 66 -123.33 -25.17 -9.40
N ASP A 67 -123.53 -26.20 -10.22
CA ASP A 67 -122.57 -27.29 -10.40
C ASP A 67 -121.28 -26.84 -11.08
N ILE A 68 -121.37 -25.94 -12.06
CA ILE A 68 -120.19 -25.31 -12.69
C ILE A 68 -119.43 -24.48 -11.66
N ASP A 69 -120.12 -23.61 -10.91
CA ASP A 69 -119.49 -22.75 -9.92
C ASP A 69 -118.81 -23.58 -8.81
N LEU A 70 -119.42 -24.69 -8.40
CA LEU A 70 -118.84 -25.64 -7.45
C LEU A 70 -117.59 -26.33 -8.00
N LYS A 71 -117.63 -26.85 -9.24
CA LYS A 71 -116.47 -27.50 -9.87
C LYS A 71 -115.32 -26.51 -10.10
N VAL A 72 -115.62 -25.30 -10.57
CA VAL A 72 -114.63 -24.23 -10.76
C VAL A 72 -114.01 -23.82 -9.42
N ALA A 73 -114.82 -23.65 -8.37
CA ALA A 73 -114.30 -23.35 -7.03
C ALA A 73 -113.43 -24.48 -6.45
N GLN A 74 -113.79 -25.74 -6.68
CA GLN A 74 -112.99 -26.90 -6.28
C GLN A 74 -111.65 -26.96 -7.03
N GLN A 75 -111.67 -26.78 -8.35
CA GLN A 75 -110.46 -26.79 -9.18
C GLN A 75 -109.52 -25.64 -8.79
N LEU A 76 -110.04 -24.41 -8.64
CA LEU A 76 -109.28 -23.24 -8.17
C LEU A 76 -108.66 -23.46 -6.79
N LYS A 77 -109.37 -24.14 -5.88
CA LYS A 77 -108.85 -24.46 -4.55
C LYS A 77 -107.74 -25.51 -4.64
N ALA A 78 -107.91 -26.54 -5.46
CA ALA A 78 -106.89 -27.56 -5.69
C ALA A 78 -105.62 -26.96 -6.33
N ASP A 79 -105.77 -26.13 -7.36
CA ASP A 79 -104.67 -25.47 -8.05
C ASP A 79 -103.94 -24.48 -7.14
N LYS A 80 -104.66 -23.70 -6.31
CA LYS A 80 -104.05 -22.83 -5.30
C LYS A 80 -103.23 -23.63 -4.29
N VAL A 81 -103.74 -24.76 -3.80
CA VAL A 81 -103.01 -25.62 -2.85
C VAL A 81 -101.77 -26.22 -3.50
N ALA A 82 -101.88 -26.71 -4.74
CA ALA A 82 -100.75 -27.26 -5.50
C ALA A 82 -99.68 -26.20 -5.75
N LEU A 83 -100.07 -25.00 -6.22
CA LEU A 83 -99.14 -23.90 -6.50
C LEU A 83 -98.47 -23.39 -5.22
N THR A 84 -99.21 -23.26 -4.11
CA THR A 84 -98.65 -22.84 -2.81
C THR A 84 -97.65 -23.86 -2.28
N LYS A 85 -97.92 -25.16 -2.47
CA LYS A 85 -97.00 -26.23 -2.07
C LYS A 85 -95.72 -26.21 -2.91
N GLN A 86 -95.84 -26.00 -4.23
CA GLN A 86 -94.69 -25.90 -5.12
C GLN A 86 -93.83 -24.67 -4.83
N LEU A 87 -94.44 -23.50 -4.62
CA LEU A 87 -93.72 -22.27 -4.25
C LEU A 87 -93.00 -22.41 -2.91
N LYS A 88 -93.64 -23.01 -1.90
CA LYS A 88 -92.99 -23.28 -0.61
C LYS A 88 -91.79 -24.21 -0.76
N SER A 89 -91.94 -25.29 -1.52
CA SER A 89 -90.84 -26.24 -1.76
C SER A 89 -89.68 -25.61 -2.52
N GLN A 90 -89.93 -24.79 -3.54
CA GLN A 90 -88.88 -24.05 -4.25
C GLN A 90 -88.21 -23.02 -3.36
N PHE A 91 -89.00 -22.25 -2.60
CA PHE A 91 -88.45 -21.26 -1.67
C PHE A 91 -87.60 -21.91 -0.57
N GLU A 92 -88.02 -23.05 -0.02
CA GLU A 92 -87.24 -23.81 0.97
C GLU A 92 -85.92 -24.35 0.37
N GLN A 93 -85.95 -24.85 -0.88
CA GLN A 93 -84.73 -25.29 -1.58
C GLN A 93 -83.79 -24.12 -1.88
N ASP A 94 -84.29 -23.03 -2.46
CA ASP A 94 -83.49 -21.86 -2.80
C ASP A 94 -82.88 -21.22 -1.55
N ASN A 95 -83.65 -21.15 -0.45
CA ASN A 95 -83.17 -20.62 0.82
C ASN A 95 -82.15 -21.56 1.49
N GLN A 96 -82.34 -22.89 1.41
CA GLN A 96 -81.33 -23.85 1.88
C GLN A 96 -80.02 -23.74 1.08
N LEU A 97 -80.09 -23.61 -0.24
CA LEU A 97 -78.92 -23.43 -1.10
C LEU A 97 -78.22 -22.11 -0.79
N ALA A 98 -78.97 -21.01 -0.62
CA ALA A 98 -78.41 -19.71 -0.26
C ALA A 98 -77.74 -19.73 1.13
N ILE A 99 -78.36 -20.37 2.13
CA ILE A 99 -77.79 -20.50 3.47
C ILE A 99 -76.54 -21.38 3.46
N SER A 100 -76.56 -22.50 2.72
CA SER A 100 -75.39 -23.37 2.53
C SER A 100 -74.23 -22.61 1.89
N ALA A 101 -74.48 -21.90 0.78
CA ALA A 101 -73.45 -21.12 0.10
C ALA A 101 -72.87 -20.01 0.99
N LEU A 102 -73.70 -19.33 1.78
CA LEU A 102 -73.26 -18.32 2.74
C LEU A 102 -72.45 -18.92 3.89
N GLN A 103 -72.84 -20.09 4.39
CA GLN A 103 -72.09 -20.82 5.42
C GLN A 103 -70.72 -21.26 4.89
N ASP A 104 -70.68 -21.79 3.67
CA ASP A 104 -69.44 -22.21 3.03
C ASP A 104 -68.50 -21.00 2.83
N ASP A 105 -68.98 -19.88 2.29
CA ASP A 105 -68.19 -18.65 2.13
C ASP A 105 -67.72 -18.07 3.48
N LEU A 106 -68.56 -18.12 4.52
CA LEU A 106 -68.16 -17.73 5.88
C LEU A 106 -67.05 -18.62 6.44
N THR A 107 -67.14 -19.94 6.23
CA THR A 107 -66.11 -20.87 6.70
C THR A 107 -64.80 -20.68 5.94
N GLU A 108 -64.86 -20.45 4.63
CA GLU A 108 -63.69 -20.19 3.80
C GLU A 108 -63.03 -18.86 4.18
N LYS A 109 -63.80 -17.78 4.34
CA LYS A 109 -63.30 -16.49 4.81
C LYS A 109 -62.71 -16.59 6.22
N SER A 110 -63.36 -17.31 7.14
CA SER A 110 -62.84 -17.54 8.49
C SER A 110 -61.51 -18.30 8.48
N LYS A 111 -61.36 -19.32 7.61
CA LYS A 111 -60.08 -20.02 7.40
C LYS A 111 -59.01 -19.10 6.84
N LYS A 112 -59.32 -18.29 5.82
CA LYS A 112 -58.40 -17.30 5.23
C LYS A 112 -57.96 -16.27 6.27
N LEU A 113 -58.88 -15.78 7.11
CA LEU A 113 -58.59 -14.79 8.15
C LEU A 113 -57.65 -15.36 9.22
N LYS A 114 -57.88 -16.60 9.67
CA LYS A 114 -56.95 -17.31 10.57
C LYS A 114 -55.57 -17.54 9.95
N LEU A 115 -55.51 -17.83 8.65
CA LEU A 115 -54.23 -18.01 7.95
C LEU A 115 -53.47 -16.69 7.85
N ILE A 116 -54.15 -15.60 7.49
CA ILE A 116 -53.55 -14.25 7.43
C ILE A 116 -53.02 -13.85 8.80
N GLN A 117 -53.80 -14.02 9.86
CA GLN A 117 -53.34 -13.73 11.24
C GLN A 117 -52.10 -14.56 11.61
N LYS A 118 -52.04 -15.84 11.25
CA LYS A 118 -50.84 -16.66 11.49
C LYS A 118 -49.63 -16.17 10.71
N ILE A 119 -49.81 -15.82 9.44
CA ILE A 119 -48.73 -15.30 8.59
C ILE A 119 -48.24 -13.95 9.13
N GLU A 120 -49.15 -13.10 9.61
CA GLU A 120 -48.83 -11.77 10.14
C GLU A 120 -48.03 -11.88 11.45
N ILE A 121 -48.45 -12.76 12.37
CA ILE A 121 -47.68 -13.07 13.60
C ILE A 121 -46.29 -13.62 13.26
N GLU A 122 -46.19 -14.53 12.30
CA GLU A 122 -44.91 -15.10 11.90
C GLU A 122 -44.00 -14.08 11.19
N ASN A 123 -44.57 -13.19 10.37
CA ASN A 123 -43.82 -12.09 9.76
C ASN A 123 -43.26 -11.14 10.82
N GLU A 124 -44.08 -10.79 11.81
CA GLU A 124 -43.66 -9.91 12.91
C GLU A 124 -42.56 -10.56 13.75
N ARG A 125 -42.65 -11.88 13.99
CA ARG A 125 -41.60 -12.66 14.66
C ARG A 125 -40.29 -12.66 13.86
N LEU A 126 -40.36 -13.00 12.58
CA LEU A 126 -39.20 -13.03 11.68
C LEU A 126 -38.56 -11.64 11.50
N LYS A 127 -39.35 -10.56 11.48
CA LYS A 127 -38.82 -9.19 11.47
C LYS A 127 -38.01 -8.90 12.73
N ARG A 128 -38.53 -9.24 13.92
CA ARG A 128 -37.79 -9.04 15.17
C ARG A 128 -36.49 -9.84 15.22
N GLU A 129 -36.54 -11.12 14.86
CA GLU A 129 -35.34 -11.97 14.81
C GLU A 129 -34.31 -11.45 13.81
N LYS A 130 -34.76 -10.97 12.64
CA LYS A 130 -33.89 -10.33 11.66
C LYS A 130 -33.26 -9.05 12.20
N ASP A 131 -34.05 -8.18 12.82
CA ASP A 131 -33.57 -6.90 13.33
C ASP A 131 -32.57 -7.11 14.48
N GLU A 132 -32.84 -8.07 15.38
CA GLU A 132 -31.89 -8.49 16.43
C GLU A 132 -30.60 -9.05 15.83
N ALA A 133 -30.67 -9.96 14.86
CA ALA A 133 -29.50 -10.53 14.18
C ALA A 133 -28.68 -9.46 13.44
N VAL A 134 -29.33 -8.49 12.79
CA VAL A 134 -28.66 -7.36 12.14
C VAL A 134 -27.98 -6.47 13.19
N HIS A 135 -28.63 -6.20 14.32
CA HIS A 135 -28.05 -5.39 15.38
C HIS A 135 -26.82 -6.07 16.00
N GLU A 136 -26.90 -7.38 16.24
CA GLU A 136 -25.81 -8.18 16.79
C GLU A 136 -24.64 -8.29 15.80
N ALA A 137 -24.93 -8.51 14.51
CA ALA A 137 -23.93 -8.52 13.45
C ALA A 137 -23.22 -7.16 13.30
N ASN A 138 -23.97 -6.05 13.35
CA ASN A 138 -23.40 -4.70 13.31
C ASN A 138 -22.52 -4.42 14.53
N LEU A 139 -22.97 -4.79 15.74
CA LEU A 139 -22.18 -4.62 16.95
C LEU A 139 -20.89 -5.47 16.92
N ALA A 140 -20.96 -6.70 16.42
CA ALA A 140 -19.81 -7.57 16.25
C ALA A 140 -18.82 -6.99 15.21
N ALA A 141 -19.34 -6.49 14.08
CA ALA A 141 -18.54 -5.82 13.05
C ALA A 141 -17.86 -4.56 13.59
N GLU A 142 -18.57 -3.70 14.34
CA GLU A 142 -17.99 -2.51 14.97
C GLU A 142 -16.90 -2.86 15.98
N LYS A 143 -17.12 -3.89 16.82
CA LYS A 143 -16.10 -4.37 17.76
C LYS A 143 -14.87 -4.91 17.03
N ALA A 144 -15.06 -5.74 16.01
CA ALA A 144 -13.97 -6.29 15.20
C ALA A 144 -13.18 -5.16 14.51
N MET A 145 -13.89 -4.18 13.94
CA MET A 145 -13.29 -3.02 13.29
C MET A 145 -12.54 -2.12 14.27
N SER A 146 -13.08 -1.92 15.49
CA SER A 146 -12.39 -1.18 16.56
C SER A 146 -11.08 -1.86 16.99
N VAL A 147 -11.09 -3.19 17.11
CA VAL A 147 -9.89 -3.97 17.43
C VAL A 147 -8.87 -3.89 16.28
N GLN A 148 -9.30 -4.07 15.03
CA GLN A 148 -8.42 -3.92 13.87
C GLN A 148 -7.82 -2.52 13.76
N LEU A 149 -8.63 -1.47 13.96
CA LEU A 149 -8.15 -0.08 13.97
C LEU A 149 -7.11 0.17 15.06
N LYS A 150 -7.28 -0.41 16.26
CA LYS A 150 -6.27 -0.32 17.31
C LYS A 150 -4.96 -0.99 16.91
N ILE A 151 -5.03 -2.21 16.34
CA ILE A 151 -3.85 -2.97 15.89
C ILE A 151 -3.12 -2.22 14.75
N GLU A 152 -3.85 -1.75 13.75
CA GLU A 152 -3.26 -0.97 12.66
C GLU A 152 -2.67 0.34 13.16
N ARG A 153 -3.33 1.03 14.09
CA ARG A 153 -2.80 2.27 14.67
C ARG A 153 -1.52 2.03 15.48
N THR A 154 -1.42 0.93 16.24
CA THR A 154 -0.18 0.57 16.94
C THR A 154 0.93 0.22 15.94
N LYS A 155 0.60 -0.53 14.89
CA LYS A 155 1.56 -0.92 13.85
C LYS A 155 2.08 0.28 13.06
N ILE A 156 1.20 1.21 12.67
CA ILE A 156 1.58 2.47 12.02
C ILE A 156 2.47 3.29 12.94
N ASN A 157 2.13 3.44 14.22
CA ASN A 157 2.97 4.17 15.17
C ASN A 157 4.35 3.53 15.33
N GLU A 158 4.45 2.21 15.44
CA GLU A 158 5.73 1.50 15.51
C GLU A 158 6.55 1.67 14.23
N GLN A 159 5.93 1.58 13.05
CA GLN A 159 6.60 1.80 11.77
C GLN A 159 7.10 3.24 11.63
N VAL A 160 6.27 4.22 11.94
CA VAL A 160 6.65 5.64 11.92
C VAL A 160 7.77 5.92 12.93
N HIS A 161 7.71 5.31 14.11
CA HIS A 161 8.75 5.49 15.13
C HIS A 161 10.08 4.91 14.69
N THR A 162 10.10 3.69 14.14
CA THR A 162 11.31 3.04 13.62
C THR A 162 11.89 3.79 12.42
N GLU A 163 11.05 4.27 11.49
CA GLU A 163 11.50 5.10 10.36
C GLU A 163 12.10 6.43 10.83
N HIS A 164 11.46 7.10 11.80
CA HIS A 164 12.01 8.33 12.38
C HIS A 164 13.33 8.09 13.11
N GLU A 165 13.44 7.00 13.87
CA GLU A 165 14.66 6.67 14.60
C GLU A 165 15.84 6.41 13.64
N LEU A 166 15.58 5.70 12.54
CA LEU A 166 16.58 5.48 11.48
C LEU A 166 17.00 6.80 10.82
N LYS A 167 16.04 7.65 10.42
CA LYS A 167 16.35 8.97 9.84
C LYS A 167 17.14 9.85 10.80
N LEU A 168 16.83 9.83 12.10
CA LEU A 168 17.59 10.57 13.11
C LEU A 168 19.03 10.06 13.22
N LYS A 169 19.26 8.74 13.19
CA LYS A 169 20.60 8.14 13.19
C LYS A 169 21.38 8.49 11.92
N GLU A 170 20.74 8.46 10.75
CA GLU A 170 21.34 8.86 9.48
C GLU A 170 21.74 10.34 9.49
N HIS A 171 20.84 11.23 9.92
CA HIS A 171 21.14 12.65 10.04
C HIS A 171 22.25 12.91 11.07
N GLN A 172 22.28 12.20 12.18
CA GLN A 172 23.35 12.32 13.17
C GLN A 172 24.71 11.89 12.59
N SER A 173 24.73 10.80 11.83
CA SER A 173 25.93 10.33 11.11
C SER A 173 26.41 11.35 10.08
N LEU A 174 25.48 11.91 9.30
CA LEU A 174 25.77 12.96 8.32
C LEU A 174 26.34 14.22 8.99
N ILE A 175 25.74 14.68 10.10
CA ILE A 175 26.23 15.82 10.87
C ILE A 175 27.65 15.57 11.37
N ASN A 176 27.95 14.36 11.85
CA ASN A 176 29.29 14.04 12.34
C ASN A 176 30.33 14.06 11.20
N SER A 177 30.00 13.48 10.04
CA SER A 177 30.86 13.49 8.85
C SER A 177 31.09 14.93 8.34
N LEU A 178 30.04 15.75 8.28
CA LEU A 178 30.16 17.16 7.88
C LEU A 178 31.02 17.96 8.87
N LYS A 179 30.89 17.73 10.19
CA LYS A 179 31.75 18.37 11.18
C LYS A 179 33.23 18.00 10.98
N GLU A 180 33.52 16.74 10.70
CA GLU A 180 34.89 16.29 10.44
C GLU A 180 35.47 16.92 9.17
N GLN A 181 34.68 16.98 8.09
CA GLN A 181 35.09 17.65 6.85
C GLN A 181 35.31 19.15 7.04
N ILE A 182 34.46 19.83 7.81
CA ILE A 182 34.63 21.24 8.15
C ILE A 182 35.94 21.44 8.92
N ASP A 183 36.27 20.59 9.89
CA ASP A 183 37.49 20.71 10.68
C ASP A 183 38.75 20.48 9.82
N ILE A 184 38.72 19.49 8.92
CA ILE A 184 39.79 19.25 7.94
C ILE A 184 39.97 20.44 6.99
N THR A 185 38.86 21.00 6.49
CA THR A 185 38.88 22.14 5.56
C THR A 185 39.41 23.40 6.25
N LYS A 186 39.00 23.62 7.50
CA LYS A 186 39.50 24.72 8.34
C LYS A 186 41.02 24.61 8.56
N ARG A 187 41.52 23.42 8.91
CA ARG A 187 42.98 23.19 9.04
C ARG A 187 43.74 23.40 7.73
N LYS A 188 43.18 22.99 6.58
CA LYS A 188 43.78 23.23 5.26
C LYS A 188 43.81 24.72 4.90
N ALA A 189 42.75 25.46 5.18
CA ALA A 189 42.69 26.90 4.97
C ALA A 189 43.70 27.66 5.86
N GLU A 190 43.84 27.25 7.13
CA GLU A 190 44.86 27.78 8.04
C GLU A 190 46.29 27.43 7.58
N GLN A 191 46.52 26.26 6.96
CA GLN A 191 47.82 25.87 6.39
C GLN A 191 48.20 26.65 5.13
N GLY A 192 47.25 27.07 4.29
CA GLY A 192 47.53 27.90 3.11
C GLY A 192 48.21 29.24 3.47
N SER A 193 47.92 29.78 4.65
CA SER A 193 48.59 30.98 5.18
C SER A 193 50.08 30.77 5.50
N MET A 194 50.54 29.53 5.73
CA MET A 194 51.97 29.25 5.99
C MET A 194 52.80 29.18 4.70
N GLN A 195 52.24 28.71 3.58
CA GLN A 195 52.94 28.66 2.29
C GLN A 195 53.12 30.06 1.70
N LEU A 196 52.06 30.89 1.70
CA LEU A 196 52.13 32.28 1.23
C LEU A 196 53.16 33.11 2.04
N GLN A 197 53.35 32.78 3.32
CA GLN A 197 54.29 33.47 4.20
C GLN A 197 55.76 33.05 4.03
N GLY A 198 56.04 31.87 3.47
CA GLY A 198 57.41 31.43 3.15
C GLY A 198 57.93 32.10 1.89
N GLU A 199 57.09 32.17 0.85
CA GLU A 199 57.37 32.85 -0.43
C GLU A 199 57.73 34.32 -0.25
N VAL A 200 57.03 35.02 0.66
CA VAL A 200 57.32 36.43 0.95
C VAL A 200 58.72 36.61 1.57
N GLN A 201 59.21 35.65 2.35
CA GLN A 201 60.53 35.76 2.98
C GLN A 201 61.66 35.47 1.99
N GLU A 202 61.47 34.50 1.08
CA GLU A 202 62.40 34.19 -0.01
C GLU A 202 62.58 35.42 -0.92
N LEU A 203 61.47 35.98 -1.41
CA LEU A 203 61.47 37.19 -2.23
C LEU A 203 62.13 38.38 -1.51
N ALA A 204 61.89 38.55 -0.21
CA ALA A 204 62.49 39.63 0.56
C ALA A 204 64.01 39.49 0.75
N ILE A 205 64.56 38.27 0.72
CA ILE A 205 66.03 38.05 0.76
C ILE A 205 66.64 38.48 -0.57
N GLU A 206 66.05 38.06 -1.68
CA GLU A 206 66.52 38.37 -3.03
C GLU A 206 66.48 39.87 -3.32
N GLU A 207 65.33 40.51 -3.10
CA GLU A 207 65.17 41.95 -3.29
C GLU A 207 66.18 42.76 -2.46
N TRP A 208 66.47 42.30 -1.24
CA TRP A 208 67.43 42.98 -0.38
C TRP A 208 68.87 42.80 -0.88
N LEU A 209 69.26 41.60 -1.32
CA LEU A 209 70.58 41.33 -1.87
C LEU A 209 70.81 42.12 -3.16
N GLU A 210 69.84 42.17 -4.08
CA GLU A 210 69.92 42.94 -5.33
C GLU A 210 70.07 44.44 -5.05
N ALA A 211 69.33 44.96 -4.07
CA ALA A 211 69.40 46.36 -3.69
C ALA A 211 70.73 46.75 -3.03
N GLN A 212 71.34 45.87 -2.22
CA GLN A 212 72.58 46.16 -1.50
C GLN A 212 73.84 45.87 -2.30
N TYR A 213 73.82 44.88 -3.20
CA TYR A 213 74.98 44.45 -3.96
C TYR A 213 74.72 44.49 -5.48
N PRO A 214 74.65 45.68 -6.11
CA PRO A 214 74.30 45.80 -7.53
C PRO A 214 75.29 45.17 -8.52
N PHE A 215 76.51 44.87 -8.06
CA PHE A 215 77.55 44.24 -8.88
C PHE A 215 77.56 42.72 -8.76
N ASP A 216 76.89 42.17 -7.74
CA ASP A 216 76.79 40.72 -7.56
C ASP A 216 75.67 40.17 -8.44
N GLN A 217 75.82 38.94 -8.91
CA GLN A 217 74.79 38.26 -9.69
C GLN A 217 74.02 37.31 -8.77
N ILE A 218 72.70 37.50 -8.67
CA ILE A 218 71.83 36.67 -7.85
C ILE A 218 71.03 35.75 -8.78
N GLU A 219 71.20 34.45 -8.62
CA GLU A 219 70.51 33.42 -9.38
C GLU A 219 69.38 32.82 -8.52
N GLU A 220 68.14 33.00 -8.98
CA GLU A 220 66.94 32.37 -8.40
C GLU A 220 66.87 30.90 -8.82
N ILE A 221 66.76 29.99 -7.85
CA ILE A 221 66.53 28.56 -8.14
C ILE A 221 65.04 28.26 -8.01
N LYS A 222 64.36 28.13 -9.17
CA LYS A 222 62.90 27.92 -9.25
C LYS A 222 62.43 26.70 -8.45
N LYS A 223 61.29 26.87 -7.75
CA LYS A 223 60.61 25.81 -6.99
C LYS A 223 60.30 24.59 -7.85
N GLY A 224 61.00 23.48 -7.59
CA GLY A 224 60.83 22.19 -8.28
C GLY A 224 62.12 21.52 -8.70
N ALA A 225 63.23 22.25 -8.77
CA ALA A 225 64.58 21.67 -8.79
C ALA A 225 65.04 21.46 -7.33
N GLN A 226 65.69 20.33 -7.03
CA GLN A 226 66.34 20.16 -5.72
C GLN A 226 67.45 21.21 -5.57
N GLY A 227 67.32 22.07 -4.58
CA GLY A 227 68.27 23.15 -4.29
C GLY A 227 67.63 24.25 -3.44
N ALA A 228 68.48 25.02 -2.76
CA ALA A 228 68.14 26.16 -1.93
C ALA A 228 67.65 27.34 -2.74
N ASP A 229 67.12 28.35 -2.05
CA ASP A 229 66.29 29.38 -2.64
C ASP A 229 67.07 30.34 -3.54
N CYS A 230 68.25 30.82 -3.14
CA CYS A 230 69.04 31.73 -3.99
C CYS A 230 70.56 31.54 -3.87
N LEU A 231 71.25 31.78 -5.00
CA LEU A 231 72.71 31.72 -5.10
C LEU A 231 73.25 33.10 -5.50
N GLN A 232 74.11 33.66 -4.66
CA GLN A 232 74.78 34.93 -4.90
C GLN A 232 76.22 34.68 -5.40
N HIS A 233 76.51 35.12 -6.61
CA HIS A 233 77.86 35.22 -7.15
C HIS A 233 78.47 36.56 -6.71
N VAL A 234 79.48 36.48 -5.86
CA VAL A 234 80.14 37.68 -5.30
C VAL A 234 81.16 38.19 -6.31
N VAL A 235 80.96 39.42 -6.79
CA VAL A 235 81.86 40.05 -7.76
C VAL A 235 82.58 41.22 -7.11
N ASN A 236 83.90 41.28 -7.29
CA ASN A 236 84.68 42.40 -6.79
C ASN A 236 84.55 43.66 -7.68
N SER A 237 85.08 44.79 -7.23
CA SER A 237 85.08 46.05 -7.97
C SER A 237 85.83 46.02 -9.33
N LEU A 238 86.56 44.94 -9.61
CA LEU A 238 87.29 44.72 -10.87
C LEU A 238 86.53 43.78 -11.82
N GLY A 239 85.32 43.35 -11.46
CA GLY A 239 84.50 42.43 -12.26
C GLY A 239 84.93 40.97 -12.17
N THR A 240 85.78 40.59 -11.22
CA THR A 240 86.19 39.19 -11.01
C THR A 240 85.30 38.53 -9.97
N GLU A 241 84.80 37.33 -10.29
CA GLU A 241 84.06 36.49 -9.35
C GLU A 241 84.99 35.98 -8.25
N CYS A 242 84.62 36.24 -7.00
CA CYS A 242 85.41 35.94 -5.80
C CYS A 242 84.90 34.73 -5.02
N GLY A 243 83.76 34.17 -5.42
CA GLY A 243 83.11 33.02 -4.79
C GLY A 243 81.60 33.15 -4.78
N THR A 244 80.93 32.14 -4.23
CA THR A 244 79.48 32.03 -4.23
C THR A 244 78.94 31.84 -2.82
N ILE A 245 77.87 32.55 -2.47
CA ILE A 245 77.14 32.37 -1.22
C ILE A 245 75.78 31.79 -1.54
N TYR A 246 75.46 30.67 -0.92
CA TYR A 246 74.19 29.97 -1.13
C TYR A 246 73.29 30.20 0.07
N TYR A 247 72.06 30.61 -0.20
CA TYR A 247 71.09 30.98 0.82
C TYR A 247 69.88 30.06 0.79
N GLU A 248 69.49 29.61 1.97
CA GLU A 248 68.32 28.77 2.20
C GLU A 248 67.44 29.44 3.26
N SER A 249 66.16 29.64 2.98
CA SER A 249 65.18 30.20 3.90
C SER A 249 64.26 29.10 4.41
N LYS A 250 64.27 28.86 5.72
CA LYS A 250 63.37 27.90 6.38
C LYS A 250 62.50 28.59 7.43
N ARG A 251 61.23 28.80 7.07
CA ARG A 251 60.21 29.32 7.97
C ARG A 251 59.35 28.19 8.55
N THR A 252 59.77 27.68 9.69
CA THR A 252 59.13 26.53 10.35
C THR A 252 59.07 26.75 11.86
N LYS A 253 58.20 26.01 12.56
CA LYS A 253 57.98 26.16 14.01
C LYS A 253 59.03 25.43 14.86
N SER A 254 59.80 24.53 14.28
CA SER A 254 60.76 23.69 14.99
C SER A 254 61.95 23.35 14.09
N PHE A 255 63.15 23.72 14.51
CA PHE A 255 64.39 23.40 13.79
C PHE A 255 64.60 21.89 13.68
N GLN A 256 64.89 21.38 12.47
CA GLN A 256 65.27 19.98 12.26
C GLN A 256 66.74 19.88 11.84
N PRO A 257 67.56 19.05 12.52
CA PRO A 257 68.97 18.85 12.16
C PRO A 257 69.17 18.36 10.72
N SER A 258 68.19 17.62 10.17
CA SER A 258 68.22 17.10 8.80
C SER A 258 68.24 18.19 7.72
N TRP A 259 67.87 19.44 8.03
CA TRP A 259 68.02 20.55 7.08
C TRP A 259 69.48 20.90 6.85
N ILE A 260 70.32 20.80 7.87
CA ILE A 260 71.76 21.06 7.74
C ILE A 260 72.39 19.99 6.85
N GLU A 261 72.01 18.72 7.02
CA GLU A 261 72.52 17.61 6.21
C GLU A 261 72.16 17.76 4.74
N LYS A 262 70.88 18.05 4.44
CA LYS A 262 70.41 18.29 3.07
C LYS A 262 71.05 19.52 2.45
N PHE A 263 71.03 20.64 3.16
CA PHE A 263 71.61 21.88 2.64
C PHE A 263 73.12 21.76 2.40
N LYS A 264 73.85 21.00 3.23
CA LYS A 264 75.25 20.68 2.99
C LYS A 264 75.46 19.86 1.71
N GLN A 265 74.52 18.99 1.38
CA GLN A 265 74.52 18.25 0.12
C GLN A 265 74.29 19.21 -1.05
N ASP A 266 73.32 20.12 -0.94
CA ASP A 266 73.02 21.11 -1.98
C ASP A 266 74.17 22.12 -2.19
N ILE A 267 74.85 22.54 -1.12
CA ILE A 267 76.07 23.38 -1.18
C ILE A 267 77.17 22.67 -2.01
N ARG A 268 77.34 21.36 -1.83
CA ARG A 268 78.31 20.57 -2.59
C ARG A 268 77.91 20.42 -4.05
N ASP A 269 76.64 20.13 -4.31
CA ASP A 269 76.13 19.94 -5.67
C ASP A 269 76.23 21.23 -6.50
N LYS A 270 76.04 22.38 -5.85
CA LYS A 270 76.18 23.71 -6.47
C LYS A 270 77.59 24.31 -6.42
N ASN A 271 78.57 23.59 -5.86
CA ASN A 271 79.93 24.09 -5.60
C ASN A 271 79.94 25.48 -4.92
N ALA A 272 79.02 25.70 -3.99
CA ALA A 272 78.92 26.97 -3.28
C ALA A 272 80.06 27.13 -2.27
N SER A 273 80.66 28.33 -2.21
CA SER A 273 81.80 28.59 -1.31
C SER A 273 81.38 28.71 0.15
N VAL A 274 80.19 29.26 0.41
CA VAL A 274 79.61 29.41 1.74
C VAL A 274 78.11 29.14 1.68
N GLY A 275 77.57 28.44 2.69
CA GLY A 275 76.13 28.27 2.86
C GLY A 275 75.60 29.03 4.06
N VAL A 276 74.46 29.70 3.89
CA VAL A 276 73.76 30.48 4.90
C VAL A 276 72.30 30.05 4.95
N LEU A 277 71.90 29.47 6.08
CA LEU A 277 70.54 29.09 6.40
C LEU A 277 69.88 30.20 7.23
N VAL A 278 68.90 30.86 6.63
CA VAL A 278 68.06 31.87 7.28
C VAL A 278 66.84 31.17 7.89
N THR A 279 66.68 31.23 9.21
CA THR A 279 65.57 30.57 9.88
C THR A 279 64.95 31.44 10.97
N ALA A 280 63.65 31.25 11.19
CA ALA A 280 62.93 31.92 12.28
C ALA A 280 63.16 31.24 13.64
N VAL A 281 63.55 29.96 13.67
CA VAL A 281 63.74 29.18 14.90
C VAL A 281 65.15 28.60 14.93
N MET A 282 65.94 29.05 15.91
CA MET A 282 67.32 28.61 16.07
C MET A 282 67.41 27.17 16.61
N PRO A 283 68.52 26.46 16.34
CA PRO A 283 68.85 25.20 17.01
C PRO A 283 68.85 25.35 18.54
N LYS A 284 68.54 24.28 19.28
CA LYS A 284 68.40 24.31 20.75
C LYS A 284 69.64 24.82 21.49
N ASP A 285 70.81 24.71 20.87
CA ASP A 285 72.09 25.08 21.45
C ASP A 285 72.57 26.49 21.04
N MET A 286 71.73 27.25 20.30
CA MET A 286 72.09 28.57 19.78
C MET A 286 70.99 29.60 20.03
N LYS A 287 71.38 30.77 20.55
CA LYS A 287 70.47 31.92 20.77
C LYS A 287 70.63 33.02 19.73
N HIS A 288 71.78 33.09 19.07
CA HIS A 288 72.16 34.10 18.07
C HIS A 288 72.81 33.41 16.86
N MET A 289 73.02 34.17 15.78
CA MET A 289 73.71 33.64 14.60
C MET A 289 75.03 32.94 14.92
N GLY A 290 75.35 31.91 14.15
CA GLY A 290 76.63 31.21 14.26
C GLY A 290 76.75 30.08 13.25
N GLN A 291 77.77 29.24 13.42
CA GLN A 291 78.10 28.19 12.46
C GLN A 291 77.89 26.80 13.05
N VAL A 292 77.14 25.94 12.34
CA VAL A 292 76.92 24.54 12.71
C VAL A 292 77.29 23.66 11.52
N ASN A 293 78.19 22.68 11.74
CA ASN A 293 78.64 21.73 10.71
C ASN A 293 79.12 22.36 9.40
N GLY A 294 79.67 23.58 9.46
CA GLY A 294 80.16 24.34 8.31
C GLY A 294 79.14 25.28 7.66
N VAL A 295 77.86 25.22 8.05
CA VAL A 295 76.78 26.08 7.56
C VAL A 295 76.54 27.22 8.53
N TRP A 296 76.41 28.44 8.02
CA TRP A 296 76.01 29.59 8.84
C TRP A 296 74.50 29.58 9.05
N ILE A 297 74.05 29.73 10.28
CA ILE A 297 72.64 29.80 10.64
C ILE A 297 72.38 31.16 11.26
N CYS A 298 71.39 31.88 10.75
CA CYS A 298 71.04 33.21 11.24
C CYS A 298 69.54 33.47 11.11
N THR A 299 69.07 34.50 11.82
CA THR A 299 67.72 35.05 11.62
C THR A 299 67.70 36.03 10.44
N PHE A 300 66.51 36.36 9.93
CA PHE A 300 66.36 37.31 8.82
C PHE A 300 66.91 38.71 9.13
N GLU A 301 66.89 39.13 10.39
CA GLU A 301 67.48 40.41 10.81
C GLU A 301 69.01 40.36 10.78
N GLU A 302 69.59 39.26 11.27
CA GLU A 302 71.05 39.07 11.34
C GLU A 302 71.67 38.80 9.96
N PHE A 303 70.91 38.19 9.04
CA PHE A 303 71.32 37.90 7.67
C PHE A 303 71.90 39.12 6.95
N LYS A 304 71.33 40.30 7.18
CA LYS A 304 71.77 41.56 6.56
C LYS A 304 73.22 41.90 6.91
N GLY A 305 73.59 41.72 8.19
CA GLY A 305 74.97 41.92 8.63
C GLY A 305 75.89 40.76 8.23
N LEU A 306 75.38 39.53 8.29
CA LEU A 306 76.16 38.33 7.97
C LEU A 306 76.56 38.29 6.48
N SER A 307 75.64 38.60 5.57
CA SER A 307 75.93 38.64 4.12
C SER A 307 77.09 39.59 3.80
N LEU A 308 77.15 40.76 4.45
CA LEU A 308 78.22 41.72 4.27
C LEU A 308 79.58 41.15 4.69
N VAL A 309 79.63 40.55 5.88
CA VAL A 309 80.87 39.96 6.44
C VAL A 309 81.36 38.80 5.58
N LEU A 310 80.45 37.93 5.14
CA LEU A 310 80.79 36.78 4.30
C LEU A 310 81.26 37.23 2.92
N ARG A 311 80.60 38.21 2.32
CA ARG A 311 81.00 38.82 1.05
C ARG A 311 82.40 39.42 1.11
N GLU A 312 82.69 40.22 2.13
CA GLU A 312 84.02 40.83 2.30
C GLU A 312 85.09 39.76 2.54
N SER A 313 84.76 38.71 3.29
CA SER A 313 85.64 37.58 3.57
C SER A 313 85.98 36.81 2.29
N LEU A 314 85.00 36.55 1.41
CA LEU A 314 85.23 35.90 0.10
C LEU A 314 86.14 36.75 -0.80
N ILE A 315 85.92 38.07 -0.86
CA ILE A 315 86.78 38.97 -1.64
C ILE A 315 88.22 38.96 -1.12
N LYS A 316 88.42 38.96 0.20
CA LYS A 316 89.77 38.88 0.81
C LYS A 316 90.43 37.52 0.56
N LEU A 317 89.67 36.42 0.68
CA LEU A 317 90.16 35.07 0.42
C LEU A 317 90.54 34.88 -1.05
N SER A 318 89.71 35.33 -1.99
CA SER A 318 90.03 35.29 -3.42
C SER A 318 91.32 36.05 -3.74
N LYS A 319 91.51 37.25 -3.15
CA LYS A 319 92.78 37.99 -3.27
C LYS A 319 93.98 37.21 -2.69
N ALA A 320 93.80 36.53 -1.56
CA ALA A 320 94.86 35.74 -0.95
C ALA A 320 95.20 34.47 -1.76
N ILE A 321 94.21 33.80 -2.33
CA ILE A 321 94.37 32.63 -3.21
C ILE A 321 95.06 33.03 -4.51
N ALA A 322 94.65 34.13 -5.14
CA ALA A 322 95.31 34.66 -6.34
C ALA A 322 96.79 35.01 -6.10
N VAL A 323 97.16 35.37 -4.87
CA VAL A 323 98.56 35.58 -4.46
C VAL A 323 99.31 34.26 -4.25
N GLN A 324 98.62 33.19 -3.84
CA GLN A 324 99.18 31.86 -3.54
C GLN A 324 99.25 30.91 -4.75
N GLU A 325 98.36 31.04 -5.75
CA GLU A 325 98.38 30.23 -7.00
C GLU A 325 99.70 30.35 -7.78
N ASN A 326 100.53 31.34 -7.45
CA ASN A 326 101.91 31.44 -7.93
C ASN A 326 102.92 30.48 -7.25
N ARG A 327 102.51 29.55 -6.38
CA ARG A 327 103.40 28.53 -5.75
C ARG A 327 102.68 27.17 -5.54
N GLY A 328 103.23 26.08 -6.10
CA GLY A 328 102.67 24.69 -6.13
C GLY A 328 102.43 24.00 -4.75
N ASP A 329 101.94 22.77 -4.61
CA ASP A 329 101.97 21.59 -5.49
C ASP A 329 101.04 20.46 -4.92
N LYS A 330 100.66 19.47 -5.73
CA LYS A 330 99.55 18.49 -5.55
C LYS A 330 99.51 17.64 -4.25
N MET A 331 100.60 17.52 -3.49
CA MET A 331 100.65 16.72 -2.25
C MET A 331 99.77 17.29 -1.12
N VAL A 332 99.64 18.62 -1.06
CA VAL A 332 98.77 19.29 -0.07
C VAL A 332 97.30 18.96 -0.35
N MET A 333 96.93 18.77 -1.61
CA MET A 333 95.56 18.45 -2.02
C MET A 333 95.11 17.05 -1.55
N MET A 334 95.99 16.05 -1.61
CA MET A 334 95.68 14.71 -1.10
C MET A 334 95.55 14.66 0.42
N TYR A 335 96.45 15.34 1.14
CA TYR A 335 96.37 15.40 2.60
C TYR A 335 95.08 16.08 3.07
N ASN A 336 94.71 17.19 2.42
CA ASN A 336 93.46 17.90 2.70
C ASN A 336 92.22 17.07 2.38
N TYR A 337 92.24 16.24 1.32
CA TYR A 337 91.11 15.38 0.99
C TYR A 337 90.94 14.22 1.99
N LEU A 338 92.03 13.56 2.42
CA LEU A 338 91.96 12.47 3.40
C LEU A 338 91.53 12.94 4.80
N THR A 339 91.85 14.19 5.14
CA THR A 339 91.40 14.83 6.39
C THR A 339 90.09 15.62 6.22
N SER A 340 89.51 15.60 5.01
CA SER A 340 88.28 16.33 4.75
C SER A 340 87.07 15.63 5.35
N ASN A 341 86.07 16.45 5.67
CA ASN A 341 84.73 15.98 5.99
C ASN A 341 84.09 15.16 4.85
N ASP A 342 84.54 15.33 3.60
CA ASP A 342 83.96 14.60 2.47
C ASP A 342 84.38 13.13 2.48
N PHE A 343 85.63 12.84 2.84
CA PHE A 343 86.09 11.47 3.03
C PHE A 343 85.43 10.80 4.24
N SER A 344 85.38 11.47 5.40
CA SER A 344 84.75 10.93 6.61
C SER A 344 83.27 10.60 6.38
N SER A 345 82.54 11.51 5.72
CA SER A 345 81.11 11.31 5.42
C SER A 345 80.86 10.13 4.46
N ARG A 346 81.77 9.88 3.51
CA ARG A 346 81.69 8.70 2.63
C ARG A 346 81.89 7.39 3.39
N VAL A 347 82.81 7.38 4.36
CA VAL A 347 83.07 6.20 5.20
C VAL A 347 81.91 5.94 6.16
N GLU A 348 81.34 6.99 6.76
CA GLU A 348 80.16 6.89 7.63
C GLU A 348 78.96 6.28 6.90
N ALA A 349 78.67 6.73 5.67
CA ALA A 349 77.57 6.19 4.86
C ALA A 349 77.74 4.68 4.55
N ILE A 350 78.98 4.22 4.39
CA ILE A 350 79.27 2.79 4.19
C ILE A 350 78.97 2.00 5.47
N VAL A 351 79.39 2.51 6.64
CA VAL A 351 79.18 1.84 7.94
C VAL A 351 77.69 1.78 8.30
N GLU A 352 76.93 2.82 7.99
CA GLU A 352 75.47 2.85 8.20
C GLU A 352 74.77 1.78 7.37
N GLY A 353 75.11 1.65 6.09
CA GLY A 353 74.55 0.61 5.21
C GLY A 353 74.83 -0.82 5.71
N PHE A 354 76.01 -1.08 6.25
CA PHE A 354 76.33 -2.38 6.85
C PHE A 354 75.52 -2.67 8.12
N THR A 355 75.26 -1.64 8.94
CA THR A 355 74.48 -1.77 10.18
C THR A 355 73.01 -2.07 9.90
N GLU A 356 72.45 -1.46 8.85
CA GLU A 356 71.09 -1.74 8.39
C GLU A 356 70.95 -3.17 7.87
N LEU A 357 71.86 -3.63 7.00
CA LEU A 357 71.89 -5.00 6.48
C LEU A 357 71.99 -6.05 7.60
N GLN A 358 72.80 -5.79 8.63
CA GLN A 358 72.91 -6.69 9.79
C GLN A 358 71.60 -6.77 10.58
N THR A 359 70.89 -5.64 10.70
CA THR A 359 69.62 -5.58 11.42
C THR A 359 68.52 -6.37 10.71
N ASP A 360 68.44 -6.24 9.39
CA ASP A 360 67.44 -6.94 8.59
C ASP A 360 67.69 -8.46 8.54
N LEU A 361 68.95 -8.87 8.40
CA LEU A 361 69.32 -10.29 8.49
C LEU A 361 68.87 -10.93 9.82
N ASN A 362 68.99 -10.20 10.94
CA ASN A 362 68.56 -10.70 12.24
C ASN A 362 67.04 -10.83 12.35
N LYS A 363 66.27 -9.90 11.75
CA LYS A 363 64.80 -10.01 11.66
C LYS A 363 64.38 -11.22 10.84
N GLU A 364 65.03 -11.47 9.71
CA GLU A 364 64.76 -12.63 8.86
C GLU A 364 65.01 -13.95 9.61
N LYS A 365 66.13 -14.06 10.34
CA LYS A 365 66.43 -15.24 11.15
C LYS A 365 65.33 -15.53 12.18
N LEU A 366 64.84 -14.51 12.88
CA LEU A 366 63.75 -14.67 13.86
C LEU A 366 62.43 -15.09 13.21
N ALA A 367 62.09 -14.51 12.05
CA ALA A 367 60.89 -14.87 11.30
C ALA A 367 60.97 -16.32 10.78
N MET A 368 62.11 -16.73 10.23
CA MET A 368 62.34 -18.09 9.74
C MET A 368 62.29 -19.13 10.86
N ALA A 369 62.87 -18.84 12.03
CA ALA A 369 62.79 -19.74 13.17
C ALA A 369 61.34 -20.03 13.61
N ARG A 370 60.47 -19.00 13.61
CA ARG A 370 59.03 -19.17 13.89
C ARG A 370 58.34 -20.02 12.82
N LEU A 371 58.67 -19.79 11.55
CA LEU A 371 58.10 -20.54 10.43
C LEU A 371 58.50 -22.01 10.48
N TRP A 372 59.77 -22.30 10.77
CA TRP A 372 60.26 -23.67 10.96
C TRP A 372 59.54 -24.37 12.11
N LYS A 373 59.40 -23.72 13.27
CA LYS A 373 58.68 -24.31 14.41
C LYS A 373 57.21 -24.60 14.09
N LYS A 374 56.55 -23.74 13.30
CA LYS A 374 55.17 -23.96 12.83
C LYS A 374 55.10 -25.17 11.88
N ARG A 375 56.05 -25.30 10.95
CA ARG A 375 56.11 -26.44 10.02
C ARG A 375 56.38 -27.76 10.74
N GLU A 376 57.31 -27.75 11.70
CA GLU A 376 57.63 -28.90 12.54
C GLU A 376 56.38 -29.44 13.26
N LYS A 377 55.61 -28.56 13.94
CA LYS A 377 54.35 -28.96 14.59
C LYS A 377 53.31 -29.52 13.62
N ASN A 378 53.24 -28.99 12.40
CA ASN A 378 52.31 -29.50 11.39
C ASN A 378 52.73 -30.89 10.91
N ILE A 379 54.03 -31.10 10.68
CA ILE A 379 54.58 -32.41 10.30
C ILE A 379 54.31 -33.42 11.40
N GLU A 380 54.59 -33.07 12.65
CA GLU A 380 54.33 -33.91 13.83
C GLU A 380 52.85 -34.30 13.93
N LYS A 381 51.93 -33.34 13.75
CA LYS A 381 50.49 -33.61 13.74
C LYS A 381 50.07 -34.57 12.63
N VAL A 382 50.59 -34.39 11.42
CA VAL A 382 50.29 -35.27 10.29
C VAL A 382 50.81 -36.67 10.56
N LEU A 383 52.06 -36.79 11.03
CA LEU A 383 52.66 -38.07 11.37
C LEU A 383 51.85 -38.80 12.43
N LEU A 384 51.50 -38.13 13.53
CA LEU A 384 50.69 -38.70 14.61
C LEU A 384 49.34 -39.21 14.09
N ASN A 385 48.63 -38.38 13.31
CA ASN A 385 47.34 -38.78 12.73
C ASN A 385 47.47 -39.98 11.78
N THR A 386 48.54 -40.03 10.97
CA THR A 386 48.81 -41.17 10.08
C THR A 386 49.12 -42.44 10.87
N THR A 387 49.91 -42.34 11.94
CA THR A 387 50.20 -43.46 12.86
C THR A 387 48.93 -43.95 13.56
N GLU A 388 48.11 -43.05 14.10
CA GLU A 388 46.84 -43.39 14.76
C GLU A 388 45.86 -44.07 13.79
N MET A 389 45.73 -43.54 12.56
CA MET A 389 44.89 -44.12 11.53
C MET A 389 45.38 -45.52 11.15
N PHE A 390 46.69 -45.69 10.91
CA PHE A 390 47.25 -46.99 10.56
C PHE A 390 47.09 -48.00 11.70
N GLY A 391 47.36 -47.60 12.94
CA GLY A 391 47.14 -48.43 14.14
C GLY A 391 45.68 -48.83 14.32
N SER A 392 44.74 -47.92 14.08
CA SER A 392 43.30 -48.19 14.13
C SER A 392 42.87 -49.20 13.05
N VAL A 393 43.36 -49.05 11.82
CA VAL A 393 43.07 -49.96 10.71
C VAL A 393 43.66 -51.36 10.96
N LYS A 394 44.92 -51.44 11.42
CA LYS A 394 45.57 -52.72 11.78
C LYS A 394 44.86 -53.41 12.96
N GLY A 395 44.37 -52.64 13.94
CA GLY A 395 43.58 -53.16 15.06
C GLY A 395 42.22 -53.76 14.65
N ILE A 396 41.57 -53.21 13.62
CA ILE A 396 40.27 -53.69 13.12
C ILE A 396 40.44 -54.87 12.15
N ALA A 397 41.39 -54.81 11.23
CA ALA A 397 41.55 -55.78 10.15
C ALA A 397 42.54 -56.92 10.46
N GLY A 398 43.20 -56.88 11.63
CA GLY A 398 44.17 -57.87 12.07
C GLY A 398 45.38 -57.98 11.13
N SER A 399 45.98 -59.16 11.04
CA SER A 399 47.18 -59.45 10.22
C SER A 399 46.97 -59.40 8.70
N SER A 400 45.83 -58.86 8.23
CA SER A 400 45.44 -58.80 6.82
C SER A 400 45.92 -57.51 6.13
N VAL A 401 46.41 -56.54 6.89
CA VAL A 401 46.93 -55.25 6.39
C VAL A 401 48.45 -55.33 6.36
N ALA A 402 49.06 -54.97 5.23
CA ALA A 402 50.51 -55.00 5.07
C ALA A 402 51.20 -53.95 5.94
N ASP A 403 52.31 -54.33 6.57
CA ASP A 403 53.06 -53.46 7.46
C ASP A 403 53.81 -52.37 6.69
N ILE A 404 53.76 -51.14 7.23
CA ILE A 404 54.49 -50.00 6.68
C ILE A 404 55.75 -49.81 7.52
N GLY A 405 56.90 -50.25 7.00
CA GLY A 405 58.17 -50.28 7.75
C GLY A 405 58.69 -48.95 8.30
N LEU A 406 58.13 -47.80 7.92
CA LEU A 406 58.44 -46.47 8.49
C LEU A 406 57.66 -46.14 9.77
N LEU A 407 56.61 -46.91 10.09
CA LEU A 407 55.75 -46.72 11.25
C LEU A 407 55.88 -47.85 12.28
N GLU A 408 56.68 -48.86 11.98
CA GLU A 408 56.96 -49.96 12.88
C GLU A 408 58.26 -49.68 13.65
N LEU A 409 58.33 -50.16 14.89
CA LEU A 409 59.59 -50.23 15.60
C LEU A 409 60.47 -51.23 14.84
N ALA A 410 61.66 -50.81 14.41
CA ALA A 410 62.63 -51.76 13.92
C ALA A 410 62.89 -52.79 15.04
N GLU A 411 62.56 -54.05 14.79
CA GLU A 411 63.09 -55.14 15.60
C GLU A 411 64.54 -55.32 15.14
N ASP A 412 65.43 -54.78 15.98
CA ASP A 412 66.90 -54.60 15.88
C ASP A 412 67.44 -53.36 15.13
#